data_AF-A0A2E7UPZ8-F1
#
_entry.id   AF-A0A2E7UPZ8-F1
#
_cell.length_a   1.000
_cell.length_b   1.000
_cell.length_c   1.000
_cell.angle_alpha   90.00
_cell.angle_beta   90.00
_cell.angle_gamma   90.00
#
_symmetry.space_group_name_H-M   'P 1'
#
loop_
_entity.id
_entity.type
_entity.pdbx_description
1 polymer ?
#
loop_
_entity_poly.entity_id
_entity_poly.type
_entity_poly.pdbx_seq_one_letter_code
_entity_poly.pdbx_strand_id
1 'polypeptide(L)'
;MIAAPQLLSGVMSILFPGWSAPGVFRSKASTRSVICTPVDQRQGAETHPDLLAEPHPRGAYFTRGLEVCSEKVFREGLRQSRDEAVLTHLESEAASIAQAVLGGRPDLRARSLLVEVHYPHGAMAHKIRFATQDSLLAAGFAVSDRRPLLTAQDVVVLSQLPPERAYAGACERYASMGSLAAGDALVAVLVRDPRQTDLQAGICADGRWMWLR
;
A
#
# COMPACT_ATOMS: atom_id res chain seq x y z
N MET A 1 11.70 17.57 -5.12
CA MET A 1 10.94 17.72 -6.38
C MET A 1 11.74 18.64 -7.29
N ILE A 2 11.83 18.33 -8.59
CA ILE A 2 12.74 19.05 -9.51
C ILE A 2 11.90 19.62 -10.65
N ALA A 3 11.78 20.96 -10.72
CA ALA A 3 11.21 21.67 -11.87
C ALA A 3 12.33 22.18 -12.77
N ALA A 4 12.16 22.07 -14.09
CA ALA A 4 13.05 22.69 -15.06
C ALA A 4 12.23 23.36 -16.18
N PRO A 5 12.59 24.58 -16.62
CA PRO A 5 11.88 25.30 -17.67
C PRO A 5 12.18 24.67 -19.03
N GLN A 6 11.14 24.22 -19.74
CA GLN A 6 11.29 23.65 -21.08
C GLN A 6 11.10 24.74 -22.15
N LEU A 7 12.19 25.12 -22.80
CA LEU A 7 12.22 26.00 -23.98
C LEU A 7 12.31 25.17 -25.28
N LEU A 8 11.34 25.41 -26.18
CA LEU A 8 11.36 25.33 -27.66
C LEU A 8 11.75 24.01 -28.41
N SER A 9 10.70 23.42 -29.00
CA SER A 9 10.52 22.71 -30.30
C SER A 9 11.61 21.77 -30.88
N GLY A 10 11.18 20.51 -31.08
CA GLY A 10 11.65 19.59 -32.14
C GLY A 10 12.94 18.83 -31.86
N VAL A 11 14.06 19.54 -31.85
CA VAL A 11 15.40 18.93 -31.66
C VAL A 11 15.75 18.81 -30.17
N MET A 12 15.20 19.72 -29.34
CA MET A 12 15.33 19.70 -27.88
C MET A 12 14.58 18.55 -27.21
N SER A 13 13.58 17.94 -27.86
CA SER A 13 12.83 16.80 -27.29
C SER A 13 13.67 15.52 -27.19
N ILE A 14 14.70 15.39 -28.03
CA ILE A 14 15.67 14.27 -27.98
C ILE A 14 16.74 14.53 -26.91
N LEU A 15 17.13 15.80 -26.75
CA LEU A 15 18.14 16.22 -25.78
C LEU A 15 17.55 16.32 -24.35
N PHE A 16 16.31 16.75 -24.20
CA PHE A 16 15.59 16.96 -22.95
C PHE A 16 14.14 16.45 -23.03
N PRO A 17 13.92 15.13 -23.18
CA PRO A 17 12.57 14.58 -23.13
C PRO A 17 11.87 14.94 -21.80
N GLY A 18 10.54 14.94 -21.82
CA GLY A 18 9.72 14.93 -20.61
C GLY A 18 10.21 13.85 -19.65
N TRP A 19 9.99 14.04 -18.34
CA TRP A 19 10.47 13.12 -17.31
C TRP A 19 10.01 11.66 -17.49
N SER A 20 8.97 11.45 -18.29
CA SER A 20 8.39 10.18 -18.71
C SER A 20 9.20 9.42 -19.77
N ALA A 21 10.23 10.02 -20.42
CA ALA A 21 11.03 9.36 -21.46
C ALA A 21 12.56 9.48 -21.23
N PRO A 22 13.35 8.44 -21.53
CA PRO A 22 14.81 8.47 -21.44
C PRO A 22 15.40 9.38 -22.52
N GLY A 23 16.51 10.06 -22.21
CA GLY A 23 17.15 11.03 -23.12
C GLY A 23 18.67 11.08 -22.95
N VAL A 24 19.34 11.96 -23.69
CA VAL A 24 20.81 12.06 -23.70
C VAL A 24 21.40 12.31 -22.30
N PHE A 25 20.69 13.04 -21.45
CA PHE A 25 21.10 13.33 -20.06
C PHE A 25 20.38 12.47 -19.01
N ARG A 26 19.54 11.50 -19.40
CA ARG A 26 18.74 10.69 -18.46
C ARG A 26 18.76 9.21 -18.82
N SER A 27 19.32 8.41 -17.92
CA SER A 27 19.34 6.96 -18.06
C SER A 27 17.95 6.35 -17.88
N LYS A 28 17.72 5.18 -18.47
CA LYS A 28 16.48 4.39 -18.26
C LYS A 28 16.18 4.15 -16.78
N ALA A 29 17.20 4.03 -15.93
CA ALA A 29 17.05 3.87 -14.50
C ALA A 29 16.44 5.13 -13.83
N SER A 30 16.89 6.32 -14.24
CA SER A 30 16.35 7.60 -13.72
C SER A 30 14.90 7.87 -14.12
N THR A 31 14.48 7.42 -15.31
CA THR A 31 13.08 7.53 -15.76
C THR A 31 12.17 6.58 -14.97
N ARG A 32 12.66 5.40 -14.57
CA ARG A 32 11.89 4.42 -13.80
C ARG A 32 11.68 4.81 -12.33
N SER A 33 12.49 5.74 -11.81
CA SER A 33 12.43 6.19 -10.41
C SER A 33 11.42 7.31 -10.15
N VAL A 34 10.67 7.75 -11.16
CA VAL A 34 9.63 8.79 -11.03
C VAL A 34 8.27 8.28 -11.47
N ILE A 35 7.21 8.86 -10.91
CA ILE A 35 5.83 8.72 -11.36
C ILE A 35 5.38 10.09 -11.83
N CYS A 36 5.04 10.17 -13.12
CA CYS A 36 4.56 11.38 -13.75
C CYS A 36 3.05 11.27 -13.99
N THR A 37 2.30 12.26 -13.56
CA THR A 37 0.87 12.37 -13.81
C THR A 37 0.59 13.57 -14.70
N PRO A 38 -0.22 13.42 -15.76
CA PRO A 38 -0.66 14.56 -16.54
C PRO A 38 -1.58 15.44 -15.67
N VAL A 39 -1.38 16.75 -15.76
CA VAL A 39 -2.19 17.74 -15.02
C VAL A 39 -2.57 18.87 -15.96
N ASP A 40 -3.78 19.40 -15.77
CA ASP A 40 -4.17 20.65 -16.38
C ASP A 40 -3.37 21.82 -15.78
N GLN A 41 -3.08 22.84 -16.57
CA GLN A 41 -2.24 23.97 -16.13
C GLN A 41 -2.83 24.71 -14.94
N ARG A 42 -4.15 24.90 -14.93
CA ARG A 42 -4.83 25.64 -13.87
C ARG A 42 -4.85 24.82 -12.59
N GLN A 43 -5.26 23.55 -12.70
CA GLN A 43 -5.27 22.61 -11.57
C GLN A 43 -3.87 22.39 -10.99
N GLY A 44 -2.86 22.31 -11.86
CA GLY A 44 -1.46 22.14 -11.47
C GLY A 44 -0.90 23.37 -10.74
N ALA A 45 -1.22 24.59 -11.18
CA ALA A 45 -0.81 25.81 -10.49
C ALA A 45 -1.49 25.97 -9.11
N GLU A 46 -2.74 25.51 -8.96
CA GLU A 46 -3.44 25.52 -7.67
C GLU A 46 -2.85 24.51 -6.68
N THR A 47 -2.48 23.31 -7.15
CA THR A 47 -1.99 22.21 -6.31
C THR A 47 -0.49 22.22 -6.09
N HIS A 48 0.27 22.83 -7.00
CA HIS A 48 1.73 22.93 -6.99
C HIS A 48 2.19 24.34 -7.38
N PRO A 49 1.84 25.38 -6.59
CA PRO A 49 2.10 26.78 -6.92
C PRO A 49 3.59 27.15 -6.94
N ASP A 50 4.42 26.33 -6.31
CA ASP A 50 5.89 26.44 -6.31
C ASP A 50 6.53 25.89 -7.60
N LEU A 51 5.80 25.07 -8.36
CA LEU A 51 6.32 24.36 -9.55
C LEU A 51 5.66 24.83 -10.85
N LEU A 52 4.41 25.27 -10.79
CA LEU A 52 3.61 25.65 -11.95
C LEU A 52 3.06 27.07 -11.77
N ALA A 53 3.35 27.93 -12.74
CA ALA A 53 2.79 29.28 -12.77
C ALA A 53 1.33 29.25 -13.26
N GLU A 54 0.50 30.11 -12.68
CA GLU A 54 -0.88 30.30 -13.13
C GLU A 54 -0.94 30.67 -14.62
N PRO A 55 -1.94 30.15 -15.36
CA PRO A 55 -2.12 30.47 -16.76
C PRO A 55 -2.40 31.97 -16.93
N HIS A 56 -1.78 32.61 -17.92
CA HIS A 56 -2.03 34.02 -18.20
C HIS A 56 -3.50 34.28 -18.58
N PRO A 57 -4.07 35.43 -18.17
CA PRO A 57 -5.50 35.72 -18.31
C PRO A 57 -6.01 35.82 -19.77
N ARG A 58 -5.11 35.92 -20.75
CA ARG A 58 -5.48 35.91 -22.19
C ARG A 58 -5.38 34.53 -22.86
N GLY A 59 -5.23 33.47 -22.06
CA GLY A 59 -5.09 32.11 -22.55
C GLY A 59 -3.70 31.83 -23.13
N ALA A 60 -3.18 30.63 -22.90
CA ALA A 60 -2.03 30.15 -23.65
C ALA A 60 -2.48 29.74 -25.05
N TYR A 61 -1.77 30.18 -26.09
CA TYR A 61 -2.07 29.81 -27.49
C TYR A 61 -1.92 28.31 -27.80
N PHE A 62 -1.49 27.49 -26.82
CA PHE A 62 -1.33 26.05 -26.94
C PHE A 62 -1.71 25.38 -25.61
N THR A 63 -2.54 24.32 -25.67
CA THR A 63 -2.69 23.35 -24.59
C THR A 63 -1.41 22.52 -24.51
N ARG A 64 -0.51 22.90 -23.60
CA ARG A 64 0.69 22.10 -23.33
C ARG A 64 0.29 20.96 -22.40
N GLY A 65 0.56 19.71 -22.80
CA GLY A 65 0.46 18.58 -21.88
C GLY A 65 1.48 18.76 -20.77
N LEU A 66 1.03 19.15 -19.58
CA LEU A 66 1.87 19.32 -18.40
C LEU A 66 1.87 18.02 -17.62
N GLU A 67 3.04 17.60 -17.16
CA GLU A 67 3.19 16.45 -16.28
C GLU A 67 3.89 16.91 -15.00
N VAL A 68 3.32 16.56 -13.84
CA VAL A 68 4.00 16.71 -12.55
C VAL A 68 4.55 15.35 -12.18
N CYS A 69 5.87 15.30 -11.98
CA CYS A 69 6.58 14.08 -11.65
C CYS A 69 7.03 14.12 -10.20
N SER A 70 6.58 13.12 -9.45
CA SER A 70 7.07 12.86 -8.11
C SER A 70 8.09 11.73 -8.15
N GLU A 71 9.09 11.82 -7.29
CA GLU A 71 10.00 10.71 -7.09
C GLU A 71 9.23 9.54 -6.47
N LYS A 72 9.45 8.32 -6.96
CA LYS A 72 8.96 7.13 -6.27
C LYS A 72 9.51 7.20 -4.86
N VAL A 73 8.61 7.23 -3.87
CA VAL A 73 8.90 7.37 -2.44
C VAL A 73 9.96 6.37 -1.96
N PHE A 74 10.23 5.29 -2.71
CA PHE A 74 11.35 4.41 -2.50
C PHE A 74 11.98 3.97 -3.82
N ARG A 75 13.25 4.34 -4.08
CA ARG A 75 14.06 3.71 -5.15
C ARG A 75 14.38 2.27 -4.77
N GLU A 76 14.36 1.38 -5.76
CA GLU A 76 14.81 0.00 -5.63
C GLU A 76 16.27 -0.01 -5.14
N GLY A 77 16.54 -0.70 -4.02
CA GLY A 77 17.86 -0.71 -3.38
C GLY A 77 18.16 0.44 -2.40
N LEU A 78 17.25 1.42 -2.24
CA LEU A 78 17.26 2.35 -1.09
C LEU A 78 16.34 1.86 0.05
N ARG A 79 15.51 0.84 -0.20
CA ARG A 79 14.76 0.15 0.84
C ARG A 79 15.69 -0.76 1.62
N GLN A 80 15.34 -1.02 2.88
CA GLN A 80 16.01 -2.07 3.64
C GLN A 80 15.88 -3.39 2.87
N SER A 81 16.94 -4.20 2.80
CA SER A 81 16.95 -5.44 2.01
C SER A 81 15.79 -6.38 2.36
N ARG A 82 15.33 -6.36 3.61
CA ARG A 82 14.14 -7.08 4.08
C ARG A 82 12.87 -6.65 3.35
N ASP A 83 12.65 -5.34 3.23
CA ASP A 83 11.46 -4.78 2.61
C ASP A 83 11.43 -5.15 1.11
N GLU A 84 12.57 -5.15 0.41
CA GLU A 84 12.64 -5.63 -0.98
C GLU A 84 12.36 -7.14 -1.10
N ALA A 85 12.88 -7.94 -0.16
CA ALA A 85 12.62 -9.38 -0.14
C ALA A 85 11.12 -9.67 0.04
N VAL A 86 10.45 -8.97 0.95
CA VAL A 86 9.00 -9.07 1.13
C VAL A 86 8.25 -8.66 -0.14
N LEU A 87 8.66 -7.56 -0.79
CA LEU A 87 7.99 -7.10 -2.01
C LEU A 87 8.17 -8.04 -3.20
N THR A 88 9.32 -8.69 -3.31
CA THR A 88 9.64 -9.59 -4.43
C THR A 88 8.71 -10.80 -4.48
N HIS A 89 8.25 -11.26 -3.31
CA HIS A 89 7.37 -12.42 -3.17
C HIS A 89 5.95 -12.05 -2.72
N LEU A 90 5.60 -10.76 -2.70
CA LEU A 90 4.38 -10.29 -2.05
C LEU A 90 3.11 -10.91 -2.67
N GLU A 91 3.03 -10.99 -3.99
CA GLU A 91 1.87 -11.56 -4.68
C GLU A 91 1.70 -13.05 -4.37
N SER A 92 2.79 -13.83 -4.41
CA SER A 92 2.76 -15.25 -4.06
C SER A 92 2.42 -15.49 -2.59
N GLU A 93 2.93 -14.65 -1.69
CA GLU A 93 2.65 -14.73 -0.25
C GLU A 93 1.18 -14.38 0.03
N ALA A 94 0.65 -13.32 -0.60
CA ALA A 94 -0.74 -12.93 -0.47
C ALA A 94 -1.71 -14.00 -1.01
N ALA A 95 -1.38 -14.61 -2.16
CA ALA A 95 -2.15 -15.73 -2.71
C ALA A 95 -2.09 -16.95 -1.79
N SER A 96 -0.93 -17.26 -1.22
CA SER A 96 -0.77 -18.34 -0.25
C SER A 96 -1.62 -18.12 1.01
N ILE A 97 -1.66 -16.89 1.54
CA ILE A 97 -2.53 -16.53 2.67
C ILE A 97 -4.00 -16.75 2.30
N ALA A 98 -4.45 -16.27 1.14
CA ALA A 98 -5.82 -16.45 0.70
C ALA A 98 -6.22 -17.93 0.55
N GLN A 99 -5.31 -18.78 0.05
CA GLN A 99 -5.52 -20.23 0.00
C GLN A 99 -5.57 -20.86 1.39
N ALA A 100 -4.72 -20.42 2.33
CA ALA A 100 -4.75 -20.91 3.71
C ALA A 100 -6.06 -20.53 4.42
N VAL A 101 -6.60 -19.32 4.17
CA VAL A 101 -7.94 -18.92 4.64
C VAL A 101 -9.00 -19.87 4.09
N LEU A 102 -8.97 -20.12 2.78
CA LEU A 102 -9.93 -21.00 2.12
C LEU A 102 -9.90 -22.43 2.64
N GLY A 103 -8.71 -23.00 2.85
CA GLY A 103 -8.53 -24.35 3.37
C GLY A 103 -8.86 -24.49 4.85
N GLY A 104 -8.51 -23.48 5.67
CA GLY A 104 -8.68 -23.53 7.12
C GLY A 104 -10.09 -23.19 7.60
N ARG A 105 -10.82 -22.31 6.89
CA ARG A 105 -12.14 -21.81 7.29
C ARG A 105 -13.07 -21.58 6.09
N PRO A 106 -13.54 -22.66 5.43
CA PRO A 106 -14.46 -22.53 4.29
C PRO A 106 -15.80 -21.88 4.68
N ASP A 107 -16.19 -21.97 5.96
CA ASP A 107 -17.39 -21.34 6.52
C ASP A 107 -17.36 -19.80 6.43
N LEU A 108 -16.18 -19.19 6.31
CA LEU A 108 -16.04 -17.74 6.22
C LEU A 108 -16.37 -17.18 4.83
N ARG A 109 -16.68 -18.02 3.83
CA ARG A 109 -17.11 -17.53 2.51
C ARG A 109 -18.39 -16.69 2.55
N ALA A 110 -19.25 -16.91 3.54
CA ALA A 110 -20.47 -16.13 3.72
C ALA A 110 -20.24 -14.83 4.50
N ARG A 111 -19.01 -14.55 4.94
CA ARG A 111 -18.65 -13.41 5.80
C ARG A 111 -17.84 -12.37 5.02
N SER A 112 -17.84 -11.14 5.53
CA SER A 112 -16.93 -10.10 5.04
C SER A 112 -15.59 -10.17 5.77
N LEU A 113 -14.51 -10.31 5.02
CA LEU A 113 -13.16 -10.35 5.57
C LEU A 113 -12.58 -8.94 5.68
N LEU A 114 -12.13 -8.59 6.88
CA LEU A 114 -11.32 -7.40 7.12
C LEU A 114 -9.85 -7.82 7.09
N VAL A 115 -8.98 -6.96 6.56
CA VAL A 115 -7.53 -7.20 6.55
C VAL A 115 -6.82 -6.15 7.39
N GLU A 116 -6.09 -6.62 8.39
CA GLU A 116 -5.20 -5.82 9.22
C GLU A 116 -3.76 -6.29 9.04
N VAL A 117 -2.82 -5.34 8.97
CA VAL A 117 -1.41 -5.63 8.75
C VAL A 117 -0.55 -4.95 9.79
N HIS A 118 0.24 -5.75 10.49
CA HIS A 118 1.22 -5.28 11.48
C HIS A 118 2.62 -5.40 10.89
N TYR A 119 3.11 -4.29 10.32
CA TYR A 119 4.45 -4.19 9.74
C TYR A 119 5.14 -2.90 10.22
N PRO A 120 6.46 -2.91 10.51
CA PRO A 120 7.17 -1.73 11.05
C PRO A 120 7.05 -0.46 10.19
N HIS A 121 7.07 -0.60 8.87
CA HIS A 121 6.94 0.51 7.93
C HIS A 121 5.49 0.63 7.42
N GLY A 122 4.84 1.77 7.70
CA GLY A 122 3.42 1.99 7.34
C GLY A 122 3.13 1.90 5.83
N ALA A 123 4.04 2.38 4.98
CA ALA A 123 3.91 2.25 3.52
C ALA A 123 3.93 0.78 3.06
N MET A 124 4.72 -0.07 3.74
CA MET A 124 4.78 -1.50 3.48
C MET A 124 3.51 -2.20 3.98
N ALA A 125 3.05 -1.85 5.19
CA ALA A 125 1.80 -2.37 5.74
C ALA A 125 0.62 -2.13 4.77
N HIS A 126 0.57 -0.95 4.14
CA HIS A 126 -0.46 -0.64 3.15
C HIS A 126 -0.36 -1.49 1.89
N LYS A 127 0.86 -1.70 1.34
CA LYS A 127 1.08 -2.56 0.18
C LYS A 127 0.70 -4.01 0.46
N ILE A 128 1.11 -4.54 1.61
CA ILE A 128 0.77 -5.89 2.04
C ILE A 128 -0.75 -6.00 2.18
N ARG A 129 -1.40 -5.06 2.87
CA ARG A 129 -2.85 -5.06 3.05
C ARG A 129 -3.57 -5.12 1.70
N PHE A 130 -3.19 -4.24 0.78
CA PHE A 130 -3.79 -4.21 -0.55
C PHE A 130 -3.61 -5.53 -1.31
N ALA A 131 -2.39 -6.07 -1.35
CA ALA A 131 -2.11 -7.35 -2.02
C ALA A 131 -2.91 -8.52 -1.42
N THR A 132 -3.03 -8.56 -0.09
CA THR A 132 -3.84 -9.57 0.61
C THR A 132 -5.34 -9.40 0.33
N GLN A 133 -5.87 -8.17 0.36
CA GLN A 133 -7.27 -7.90 0.01
C GLN A 133 -7.58 -8.34 -1.42
N ASP A 134 -6.72 -7.98 -2.39
CA ASP A 134 -6.86 -8.36 -3.79
C ASP A 134 -6.82 -9.88 -3.98
N SER A 135 -5.91 -10.58 -3.31
CA SER A 135 -5.81 -12.04 -3.35
C SER A 135 -7.04 -12.73 -2.73
N LEU A 136 -7.61 -12.18 -1.65
CA LEU A 136 -8.83 -12.70 -1.05
C LEU A 136 -10.06 -12.49 -1.95
N LEU A 137 -10.16 -11.32 -2.60
CA LEU A 137 -11.19 -11.04 -3.60
C LEU A 137 -11.09 -12.02 -4.77
N ALA A 138 -9.87 -12.23 -5.30
CA ALA A 138 -9.62 -13.18 -6.38
C ALA A 138 -9.97 -14.63 -5.99
N ALA A 139 -9.82 -14.99 -4.71
CA ALA A 139 -10.23 -16.28 -4.16
C ALA A 139 -11.75 -16.40 -3.90
N GLY A 140 -12.52 -15.34 -4.17
CA GLY A 140 -13.99 -15.32 -4.09
C GLY A 140 -14.54 -14.91 -2.72
N PHE A 141 -13.74 -14.32 -1.83
CA PHE A 141 -14.23 -13.78 -0.56
C PHE A 141 -14.79 -12.37 -0.73
N ALA A 142 -15.78 -12.02 0.09
CA ALA A 142 -16.14 -10.63 0.29
C ALA A 142 -15.11 -9.96 1.20
N VAL A 143 -14.61 -8.79 0.82
CA VAL A 143 -13.61 -8.05 1.61
C VAL A 143 -14.17 -6.68 1.99
N SER A 144 -13.99 -6.28 3.24
CA SER A 144 -14.37 -4.97 3.76
C SER A 144 -13.17 -4.05 3.94
N ASP A 145 -13.35 -2.78 3.63
CA ASP A 145 -12.35 -1.74 3.89
C ASP A 145 -12.40 -1.18 5.32
N ARG A 146 -13.41 -1.57 6.10
CA ARG A 146 -13.54 -1.20 7.50
C ARG A 146 -12.32 -1.70 8.28
N ARG A 147 -11.90 -0.94 9.30
CA ARG A 147 -10.84 -1.36 10.22
C ARG A 147 -11.46 -1.64 11.59
N PRO A 148 -11.19 -2.80 12.20
CA PRO A 148 -11.58 -3.01 13.58
C PRO A 148 -10.74 -2.07 14.46
N LEU A 149 -11.30 -1.62 15.57
CA LEU A 149 -10.66 -0.67 16.48
C LEU A 149 -10.48 -1.32 17.84
N LEU A 150 -9.27 -1.20 18.38
CA LEU A 150 -8.95 -1.44 19.79
C LEU A 150 -8.86 -0.11 20.53
N THR A 151 -9.18 -0.08 21.82
CA THR A 151 -8.93 1.13 22.62
C THR A 151 -7.46 1.27 22.96
N ALA A 152 -7.03 2.48 23.33
CA ALA A 152 -5.67 2.71 23.80
C ALA A 152 -5.29 1.83 25.00
N GLN A 153 -6.25 1.54 25.90
CA GLN A 153 -6.03 0.66 27.05
C GLN A 153 -5.79 -0.79 26.62
N ASP A 154 -6.54 -1.26 25.61
CA ASP A 154 -6.35 -2.60 25.05
C ASP A 154 -4.96 -2.74 24.43
N VAL A 155 -4.53 -1.74 23.67
CA VAL A 155 -3.20 -1.75 23.04
C VAL A 155 -2.09 -1.86 24.10
N VAL A 156 -2.21 -1.14 25.22
CA VAL A 156 -1.24 -1.23 26.32
C VAL A 156 -1.19 -2.64 26.91
N VAL A 157 -2.33 -3.25 27.21
CA VAL A 157 -2.39 -4.61 27.76
C VAL A 157 -1.81 -5.62 26.78
N LEU A 158 -2.20 -5.55 25.51
CA LEU A 158 -1.75 -6.47 24.47
C LEU A 158 -0.25 -6.35 24.22
N SER A 159 0.32 -5.16 24.34
CA SER A 159 1.76 -4.92 24.18
C SER A 159 2.63 -5.60 25.26
N GLN A 160 2.03 -5.98 26.39
CA GLN A 160 2.70 -6.65 27.49
C GLN A 160 2.61 -8.18 27.40
N LEU A 161 1.80 -8.71 26.47
CA LEU A 161 1.63 -10.14 26.29
C LEU A 161 2.67 -10.70 25.30
N PRO A 162 3.05 -11.98 25.45
CA PRO A 162 3.77 -12.69 24.40
C PRO A 162 2.96 -12.67 23.10
N PRO A 163 3.60 -12.58 21.92
CA PRO A 163 2.91 -12.48 20.63
C PRO A 163 1.84 -13.56 20.43
N GLU A 164 2.08 -14.79 20.88
CA GLU A 164 1.15 -15.92 20.76
C GLU A 164 -0.18 -15.65 21.48
N ARG A 165 -0.11 -14.97 22.63
CA ARG A 165 -1.29 -14.64 23.45
C ARG A 165 -1.88 -13.29 23.08
N ALA A 166 -1.07 -12.36 22.59
CA ALA A 166 -1.52 -11.03 22.19
C ALA A 166 -2.59 -11.11 21.09
N TYR A 167 -2.41 -11.94 20.06
CA TYR A 167 -3.40 -12.02 18.98
C TYR A 167 -4.70 -12.73 19.38
N ALA A 168 -4.61 -13.76 20.23
CA ALA A 168 -5.79 -14.39 20.81
C ALA A 168 -6.58 -13.39 21.68
N GLY A 169 -5.90 -12.69 22.57
CA GLY A 169 -6.50 -11.64 23.39
C GLY A 169 -7.11 -10.51 22.56
N ALA A 170 -6.41 -10.05 21.51
CA ALA A 170 -6.93 -9.02 20.60
C ALA A 170 -8.23 -9.48 19.93
N CYS A 171 -8.29 -10.74 19.49
CA CYS A 171 -9.48 -11.31 18.88
C CYS A 171 -10.69 -11.36 19.82
N GLU A 172 -10.47 -11.79 21.07
CA GLU A 172 -11.49 -11.78 22.11
C GLU A 172 -11.98 -10.36 22.39
N ARG A 173 -11.06 -9.38 22.45
CA ARG A 173 -11.40 -7.97 22.63
C ARG A 173 -12.24 -7.45 21.47
N TYR A 174 -11.85 -7.74 20.23
CA TYR A 174 -12.62 -7.35 19.04
C TYR A 174 -14.06 -7.85 19.06
N ALA A 175 -14.28 -9.09 19.51
CA ALA A 175 -15.61 -9.65 19.68
C ALA A 175 -16.36 -8.98 20.84
N SER A 176 -15.72 -8.82 22.00
CA SER A 176 -16.36 -8.23 23.20
C SER A 176 -16.78 -6.77 23.02
N MET A 177 -16.04 -6.03 22.19
CA MET A 177 -16.29 -4.62 21.90
C MET A 177 -17.28 -4.40 20.75
N GLY A 178 -17.65 -5.46 20.03
CA GLY A 178 -18.48 -5.35 18.82
C GLY A 178 -17.77 -4.64 17.66
N SER A 179 -16.44 -4.48 17.72
CA SER A 179 -15.66 -3.87 16.63
C SER A 179 -15.53 -4.80 15.43
N LEU A 180 -15.76 -6.10 15.60
CA LEU A 180 -15.97 -7.07 14.53
C LEU A 180 -17.45 -7.48 14.55
N ALA A 181 -18.20 -7.20 13.49
CA ALA A 181 -19.62 -7.55 13.43
C ALA A 181 -19.80 -9.07 13.30
N ALA A 182 -20.99 -9.58 13.64
CA ALA A 182 -21.27 -11.02 13.59
C ALA A 182 -21.09 -11.66 12.20
N GLY A 183 -21.25 -10.86 11.13
CA GLY A 183 -21.03 -11.27 9.74
C GLY A 183 -19.59 -11.10 9.24
N ASP A 184 -18.67 -10.71 10.12
CA ASP A 184 -17.30 -10.37 9.74
C ASP A 184 -16.28 -11.36 10.31
N ALA A 185 -15.13 -11.43 9.65
CA ALA A 185 -13.93 -12.05 10.19
C ALA A 185 -12.71 -11.18 9.86
N LEU A 186 -11.69 -11.24 10.69
CA LEU A 186 -10.45 -10.48 10.51
C LEU A 186 -9.32 -11.42 10.11
N VAL A 187 -8.65 -11.11 9.01
CA VAL A 187 -7.38 -11.69 8.61
C VAL A 187 -6.28 -10.72 9.04
N ALA A 188 -5.42 -11.14 9.96
CA ALA A 188 -4.27 -10.36 10.39
C ALA A 188 -3.00 -10.92 9.75
N VAL A 189 -2.24 -10.06 9.06
CA VAL A 189 -0.92 -10.37 8.49
C VAL A 189 0.15 -9.65 9.29
N LEU A 190 1.19 -10.34 9.70
CA LEU A 190 2.17 -9.83 10.64
C LEU A 190 3.56 -10.40 10.42
N VAL A 191 4.56 -9.69 10.92
CA VAL A 191 5.93 -10.16 11.01
C VAL A 191 6.26 -10.41 12.49
N ARG A 192 6.45 -11.68 12.87
CA ARG A 192 6.71 -12.05 14.28
C ARG A 192 8.12 -11.69 14.73
N ASP A 193 9.10 -11.90 13.85
CA ASP A 193 10.50 -11.53 14.10
C ASP A 193 10.93 -10.51 13.04
N PRO A 194 11.37 -9.31 13.43
CA PRO A 194 11.80 -8.29 12.49
C PRO A 194 13.00 -8.69 11.61
N ARG A 195 13.70 -9.79 11.94
CA ARG A 195 14.79 -10.39 11.15
C ARG A 195 14.31 -11.36 10.07
N GLN A 196 13.07 -11.82 10.16
CA GLN A 196 12.47 -12.73 9.17
C GLN A 196 11.76 -11.95 8.06
N THR A 197 11.69 -12.55 6.89
CA THR A 197 10.98 -12.01 5.71
C THR A 197 9.60 -12.64 5.52
N ASP A 198 9.31 -13.72 6.24
CA ASP A 198 8.10 -14.49 6.05
C ASP A 198 6.89 -13.77 6.64
N LEU A 199 5.83 -13.63 5.85
CA LEU A 199 4.57 -13.09 6.31
C LEU A 199 3.80 -14.20 7.04
N GLN A 200 3.53 -13.95 8.31
CA GLN A 200 2.70 -14.82 9.13
C GLN A 200 1.27 -14.32 9.05
N ALA A 201 0.31 -15.25 9.11
CA ALA A 201 -1.09 -14.89 9.02
C ALA A 201 -1.95 -15.68 9.99
N GLY A 202 -2.98 -15.02 10.51
CA GLY A 202 -4.01 -15.68 11.30
C GLY A 202 -5.37 -15.06 11.06
N ILE A 203 -6.39 -15.79 11.51
CA ILE A 203 -7.79 -15.41 11.43
C ILE A 203 -8.36 -15.23 12.83
N CYS A 204 -9.09 -14.14 13.00
CA CYS A 204 -9.98 -13.90 14.10
C CYS A 204 -11.43 -13.98 13.62
N ALA A 205 -12.20 -14.92 14.15
CA ALA A 205 -13.63 -15.03 13.93
C ALA A 205 -14.31 -15.49 15.21
N ASP A 206 -15.45 -14.90 15.55
CA ASP A 206 -16.25 -15.27 16.73
C ASP A 206 -15.46 -15.22 18.05
N GLY A 207 -14.53 -14.27 18.17
CA GLY A 207 -13.65 -14.11 19.33
C GLY A 207 -12.59 -15.21 19.46
N ARG A 208 -12.41 -16.05 18.44
CA ARG A 208 -11.39 -17.10 18.42
C ARG A 208 -10.32 -16.82 17.37
N TRP A 209 -9.08 -16.87 17.84
CA TRP A 209 -7.91 -16.76 16.99
C TRP A 209 -7.44 -18.12 16.48
N MET A 210 -7.01 -18.17 15.22
CA MET A 210 -6.38 -19.33 14.62
C MET A 210 -5.22 -18.91 13.72
N TRP A 211 -4.08 -19.55 13.88
CA TRP A 211 -2.94 -19.39 12.98
C TRP A 211 -3.18 -20.14 11.67
N LEU A 212 -2.79 -19.51 10.57
CA LEU A 212 -2.85 -20.09 9.22
C LEU A 212 -1.45 -20.52 8.77
N ARG A 213 -0.44 -19.67 9.03
CA ARG A 213 0.98 -19.93 8.74
C ARG A 213 1.88 -18.96 9.48
#